data_AF-A0A485KB36-F1
#
_entry.id   AF-A0A485KB36-F1
#
_cell.length_a   1.000
_cell.length_b   1.000
_cell.length_c   1.000
_cell.angle_alpha   90.00
_cell.angle_beta   90.00
_cell.angle_gamma   90.00
#
_symmetry.space_group_name_H-M   'P 1'
#
loop_
_entity.id
_entity.type
_entity.pdbx_description
1 polymer ?
#
loop_
_entity_poly.entity_id
_entity_poly.type
_entity_poly.pdbx_seq_one_letter_code
_entity_poly.pdbx_strand_id
1 'polypeptide(L)'
;MQSSGTLAALLLLLVVAPVAVHGRGCAMTQDCENPGNIPDYNDCIPKALSQTMPPQPMNGTGWANVTGGGACTTDANCHKGTCVDKACVCHVDGFTAGAHCDDVAIQCPEYKDAACCSWQQNRAMAANFKLISTVFSTDGGGCDACAVNVMRLWCGLVCSPSQADFMEMALPYPSVNYRLDPMTGVDHVKVLEMHVNLSTPFTCGLYDSCKNTPLVSVTEALKSSVGFLNYQAQTGSIGHGQFMHLGFGRKEDFFNHSILKCDNYSEVATPNVFAALPLQAQLLKSIAKADAPKQCPCAACHKSCSNSSTHITLLENPISPWQGFDGTLVAAVYSGIAVFTTILYWCHRSK
;
A
#
# COMPACT_ATOMS: atom_id res chain seq x y z
N MET A 1 -39.81 -71.08 0.00
CA MET A 1 -40.62 -70.23 -0.90
C MET A 1 -40.93 -68.96 -0.15
N GLN A 2 -40.63 -67.80 -0.78
CA GLN A 2 -40.94 -66.42 -0.37
C GLN A 2 -40.37 -65.95 0.97
N SER A 3 -39.87 -64.74 1.20
CA SER A 3 -39.48 -63.51 0.47
C SER A 3 -39.66 -62.38 1.51
N SER A 4 -38.84 -61.33 1.40
CA SER A 4 -38.98 -60.01 2.06
C SER A 4 -38.37 -59.98 3.46
N GLY A 5 -37.23 -59.30 3.70
CA GLY A 5 -37.00 -57.85 3.53
C GLY A 5 -36.98 -57.27 4.96
N THR A 6 -35.89 -56.71 5.47
CA THR A 6 -35.52 -55.30 5.26
C THR A 6 -34.12 -54.99 5.78
N LEU A 7 -33.54 -53.96 5.15
CA LEU A 7 -32.18 -53.44 5.20
C LEU A 7 -31.58 -53.25 6.60
N ALA A 8 -30.33 -53.68 6.74
CA ALA A 8 -29.42 -53.26 7.79
C ALA A 8 -28.97 -51.81 7.57
N ALA A 9 -29.07 -51.02 8.63
CA ALA A 9 -28.69 -49.62 8.70
C ALA A 9 -27.16 -49.45 8.55
N LEU A 10 -26.74 -48.66 7.57
CA LEU A 10 -25.43 -48.02 7.55
C LEU A 10 -25.66 -46.51 7.62
N LEU A 11 -25.80 -45.98 8.85
CA LEU A 11 -25.66 -44.55 9.10
C LEU A 11 -24.17 -44.20 9.01
N LEU A 12 -23.73 -43.69 7.86
CA LEU A 12 -22.51 -42.88 7.80
C LEU A 12 -22.81 -41.55 8.50
N LEU A 13 -22.46 -41.46 9.78
CA LEU A 13 -22.26 -40.19 10.47
C LEU A 13 -21.01 -39.54 9.88
N LEU A 14 -21.21 -38.72 8.84
CA LEU A 14 -20.25 -37.68 8.45
C LEU A 14 -20.21 -36.66 9.59
N VAL A 15 -19.31 -36.91 10.54
CA VAL A 15 -18.86 -35.88 11.49
C VAL A 15 -18.09 -34.86 10.65
N VAL A 16 -18.79 -33.81 10.23
CA VAL A 16 -18.16 -32.57 9.75
C VAL A 16 -17.50 -31.94 10.96
N ALA A 17 -16.28 -32.39 11.28
CA ALA A 17 -15.40 -31.60 12.12
C ALA A 17 -15.18 -30.26 11.41
N PRO A 18 -15.26 -29.11 12.11
CA PRO A 18 -14.85 -27.85 11.51
C PRO A 18 -13.36 -28.00 11.23
N VAL A 19 -13.00 -28.19 9.96
CA VAL A 19 -11.64 -28.02 9.52
C VAL A 19 -11.31 -26.57 9.86
N ALA A 20 -10.48 -26.37 10.88
CA ALA A 20 -9.87 -25.08 11.13
C ALA A 20 -9.07 -24.75 9.87
N VAL A 21 -9.66 -23.95 8.99
CA VAL A 21 -9.03 -23.44 7.78
C VAL A 21 -7.90 -22.52 8.25
N HIS A 22 -6.72 -23.10 8.46
CA HIS A 22 -5.49 -22.34 8.59
C HIS A 22 -5.15 -21.84 7.20
N GLY A 23 -5.41 -20.55 6.98
CA GLY A 23 -5.04 -19.82 5.79
C GLY A 23 -6.16 -19.72 4.74
N ARG A 24 -6.46 -18.48 4.34
CA ARG A 24 -7.61 -17.90 3.61
C ARG A 24 -8.76 -17.41 4.49
N GLY A 25 -9.08 -16.13 4.31
CA GLY A 25 -10.17 -15.40 4.93
C GLY A 25 -9.73 -14.08 5.55
N CYS A 26 -10.68 -13.44 6.21
CA CYS A 26 -10.59 -12.07 6.71
C CYS A 26 -10.21 -12.07 8.18
N ALA A 27 -9.21 -11.25 8.53
CA ALA A 27 -8.70 -11.09 9.88
C ALA A 27 -9.31 -9.87 10.60
N MET A 28 -9.71 -8.86 9.84
CA MET A 28 -10.34 -7.64 10.36
C MET A 28 -11.41 -7.10 9.40
N THR A 29 -12.28 -6.24 9.92
CA THR A 29 -13.24 -5.44 9.14
C THR A 29 -13.36 -4.04 9.74
N GLN A 30 -14.03 -3.13 9.03
CA GLN A 30 -14.48 -1.85 9.56
C GLN A 30 -15.84 -1.52 8.96
N ASP A 31 -16.85 -1.35 9.80
CA ASP A 31 -18.26 -1.24 9.35
C ASP A 31 -18.83 0.18 9.56
N CYS A 32 -17.96 1.17 9.62
CA CYS A 32 -18.28 2.57 9.91
C CYS A 32 -17.63 3.47 8.87
N GLU A 33 -18.18 4.67 8.69
CA GLU A 33 -17.59 5.71 7.85
C GLU A 33 -16.98 6.80 8.72
N ASN A 34 -15.78 7.25 8.34
CA ASN A 34 -15.17 8.44 8.91
C ASN A 34 -15.08 9.54 7.82
N PRO A 35 -16.16 10.31 7.62
CA PRO A 35 -16.21 11.30 6.54
C PRO A 35 -15.16 12.40 6.76
N GLY A 36 -14.39 12.69 5.70
CA GLY A 36 -13.37 13.72 5.72
C GLY A 36 -12.02 13.29 6.32
N ASN A 37 -11.85 12.01 6.65
CA ASN A 37 -10.61 11.47 7.24
C ASN A 37 -10.17 12.24 8.51
N ILE A 38 -11.13 12.73 9.30
CA ILE A 38 -10.85 13.41 10.55
C ILE A 38 -10.58 12.32 11.60
N PRO A 39 -9.44 12.30 12.29
CA PRO A 39 -9.15 11.24 13.26
C PRO A 39 -10.30 11.03 14.25
N ASP A 40 -10.92 9.86 14.19
CA ASP A 40 -12.01 9.43 15.07
C ASP A 40 -11.49 8.30 15.95
N TYR A 41 -11.30 8.63 17.22
CA TYR A 41 -10.59 7.81 18.18
C TYR A 41 -11.48 6.84 18.95
N ASN A 42 -12.79 6.81 18.67
CA ASN A 42 -13.74 5.99 19.41
C ASN A 42 -14.80 5.30 18.56
N ASP A 43 -15.37 5.98 17.56
CA ASP A 43 -16.58 5.50 16.89
C ASP A 43 -16.25 4.67 15.65
N CYS A 44 -15.27 5.12 14.85
CA CYS A 44 -14.91 4.45 13.60
C CYS A 44 -13.55 3.74 13.57
N ILE A 45 -13.40 2.74 14.44
CA ILE A 45 -12.17 1.93 14.55
C ILE A 45 -12.36 0.56 13.92
N PRO A 46 -11.39 0.08 13.12
CA PRO A 46 -11.36 -1.29 12.63
C PRO A 46 -11.39 -2.33 13.74
N LYS A 47 -12.05 -3.45 13.47
CA LYS A 47 -12.31 -4.52 14.43
C LYS A 47 -11.61 -5.78 13.95
N ALA A 48 -10.82 -6.39 14.81
CA ALA A 48 -10.40 -7.76 14.57
C ALA A 48 -11.60 -8.71 14.64
N LEU A 49 -11.55 -9.74 13.82
CA LEU A 49 -12.52 -10.83 13.84
C LEU A 49 -12.02 -11.88 14.83
N SER A 50 -12.92 -12.34 15.72
CA SER A 50 -12.58 -13.37 16.73
C SER A 50 -12.20 -14.71 16.10
N GLN A 51 -12.63 -14.92 14.85
CA GLN A 51 -12.29 -16.06 14.00
C GLN A 51 -12.18 -15.56 12.57
N THR A 52 -11.35 -16.21 11.75
CA THR A 52 -11.23 -15.91 10.33
C THR A 52 -12.58 -16.05 9.63
N MET A 53 -13.03 -14.99 8.96
CA MET A 53 -14.31 -14.99 8.23
C MET A 53 -14.09 -15.26 6.73
N PRO A 54 -15.05 -15.88 6.02
CA PRO A 54 -14.94 -16.04 4.57
C PRO A 54 -15.07 -14.69 3.86
N PRO A 55 -14.28 -14.44 2.80
CA PRO A 55 -14.41 -13.22 2.00
C PRO A 55 -15.77 -13.17 1.29
N GLN A 56 -16.28 -11.97 1.08
CA GLN A 56 -17.58 -11.70 0.46
C GLN A 56 -17.43 -10.91 -0.84
N PRO A 57 -18.31 -11.10 -1.83
CA PRO A 57 -18.30 -10.27 -3.03
C PRO A 57 -18.64 -8.81 -2.70
N MET A 58 -18.07 -7.87 -3.45
CA MET A 58 -18.35 -6.44 -3.37
C MET A 58 -19.66 -6.09 -4.10
N ASN A 59 -20.78 -6.64 -3.64
CA ASN A 59 -22.10 -6.42 -4.23
C ASN A 59 -23.18 -6.18 -3.17
N GLY A 60 -24.36 -5.73 -3.62
CA GLY A 60 -25.49 -5.43 -2.73
C GLY A 60 -25.48 -4.00 -2.20
N THR A 61 -26.17 -3.78 -1.09
CA THR A 61 -26.40 -2.44 -0.51
C THR A 61 -25.08 -1.75 -0.13
N GLY A 62 -24.89 -0.52 -0.59
CA GLY A 62 -23.69 0.29 -0.33
C GLY A 62 -22.57 0.12 -1.37
N TRP A 63 -22.65 -0.90 -2.24
CA TRP A 63 -21.71 -1.10 -3.34
C TRP A 63 -22.26 -0.58 -4.66
N ALA A 64 -21.46 0.22 -5.37
CA ALA A 64 -21.78 0.62 -6.74
C ALA A 64 -21.59 -0.56 -7.70
N ASN A 65 -22.69 -1.19 -8.10
CA ASN A 65 -22.66 -2.31 -9.07
C ASN A 65 -22.62 -1.83 -10.53
N VAL A 66 -22.85 -0.54 -10.77
CA VAL A 66 -22.85 0.11 -12.09
C VAL A 66 -22.21 1.48 -11.99
N THR A 67 -21.76 2.02 -13.12
CA THR A 67 -21.28 3.40 -13.24
C THR A 67 -22.13 4.13 -14.26
N GLY A 68 -23.15 4.84 -13.80
CA GLY A 68 -24.15 5.52 -14.64
C GLY A 68 -25.27 4.60 -15.12
N GLY A 69 -26.05 5.10 -16.09
CA GLY A 69 -27.16 4.40 -16.73
C GLY A 69 -28.52 4.58 -16.04
N GLY A 70 -28.59 5.27 -14.90
CA GLY A 70 -29.85 5.62 -14.24
C GLY A 70 -30.66 6.62 -15.05
N ALA A 71 -31.98 6.49 -15.03
CA ALA A 71 -32.87 7.35 -15.81
C ALA A 71 -32.83 8.80 -15.33
N CYS A 72 -32.76 9.76 -16.25
CA CYS A 72 -32.71 11.18 -15.92
C CYS A 72 -33.53 12.05 -16.87
N THR A 73 -33.88 13.23 -16.39
CA THR A 73 -34.54 14.28 -17.20
C THR A 73 -33.69 15.56 -17.23
N THR A 74 -32.91 15.79 -16.18
CA THR A 74 -32.01 16.93 -16.02
C THR A 74 -30.73 16.45 -15.35
N ASP A 75 -29.65 17.23 -15.46
CA ASP A 75 -28.38 16.94 -14.77
C ASP A 75 -28.53 16.82 -13.25
N ALA A 76 -29.53 17.48 -12.66
CA ALA A 76 -29.83 17.37 -11.23
C ALA A 76 -30.21 15.94 -10.79
N ASN A 77 -30.67 15.09 -11.71
CA ASN A 77 -30.93 13.67 -11.43
C ASN A 77 -29.66 12.82 -11.35
N CYS A 78 -28.51 13.36 -11.75
CA CYS A 78 -27.25 12.64 -11.94
C CYS A 78 -26.15 13.09 -10.99
N HIS A 79 -26.47 13.78 -9.88
CA HIS A 79 -25.53 14.23 -8.84
C HIS A 79 -24.18 14.72 -9.38
N LYS A 80 -23.15 13.85 -9.40
CA LYS A 80 -21.81 14.10 -9.95
C LYS A 80 -21.66 13.57 -11.38
N GLY A 81 -22.58 13.95 -12.24
CA GLY A 81 -22.66 13.47 -13.61
C GLY A 81 -23.59 14.33 -14.45
N THR A 82 -23.75 13.96 -15.71
CA THR A 82 -24.60 14.67 -16.67
C THR A 82 -25.66 13.75 -17.24
N CYS A 83 -26.84 14.31 -17.50
CA CYS A 83 -27.93 13.59 -18.13
C CYS A 83 -27.76 13.62 -19.66
N VAL A 84 -27.43 12.47 -20.24
CA VAL A 84 -27.22 12.31 -21.69
C VAL A 84 -28.20 11.26 -22.19
N ASP A 85 -29.03 11.62 -23.18
CA ASP A 85 -30.02 10.71 -23.76
C ASP A 85 -30.96 10.04 -22.73
N LYS A 86 -31.34 10.79 -21.69
CA LYS A 86 -32.16 10.33 -20.54
C LYS A 86 -31.48 9.27 -19.66
N ALA A 87 -30.16 9.12 -19.75
CA ALA A 87 -29.36 8.29 -18.87
C ALA A 87 -28.24 9.11 -18.20
N CYS A 88 -27.98 8.84 -16.92
CA CYS A 88 -26.89 9.48 -16.20
C CYS A 88 -25.54 8.95 -16.68
N VAL A 89 -24.62 9.86 -16.99
CA VAL A 89 -23.22 9.57 -17.29
C VAL A 89 -22.37 10.20 -16.18
N CYS A 90 -21.73 9.35 -15.38
CA CYS A 90 -20.92 9.82 -14.25
C CYS A 90 -19.60 10.43 -14.71
N HIS A 91 -19.09 11.39 -13.95
CA HIS A 91 -17.74 11.89 -14.16
C HIS A 91 -16.70 10.78 -13.95
N VAL A 92 -15.71 10.73 -14.85
CA VAL A 92 -14.58 9.78 -14.75
C VAL A 92 -13.53 10.39 -13.82
N ASP A 93 -13.76 10.30 -12.51
CA ASP A 93 -12.92 10.89 -11.47
C ASP A 93 -12.23 9.86 -10.56
N GLY A 94 -12.46 8.56 -10.81
CA GLY A 94 -11.89 7.45 -10.04
C GLY A 94 -12.64 7.19 -8.73
N PHE A 95 -13.70 7.94 -8.46
CA PHE A 95 -14.42 7.94 -7.20
C PHE A 95 -15.92 7.67 -7.42
N THR A 96 -16.55 8.35 -8.38
CA THR A 96 -17.99 8.42 -8.58
C THR A 96 -18.51 7.20 -9.34
N ALA A 97 -19.58 6.57 -8.83
CA ALA A 97 -20.32 5.51 -9.50
C ALA A 97 -21.78 5.46 -9.02
N GLY A 98 -22.50 4.38 -9.30
CA GLY A 98 -23.93 4.25 -9.05
C GLY A 98 -24.74 4.63 -10.27
N ALA A 99 -26.01 4.21 -10.30
CA ALA A 99 -26.89 4.49 -11.43
C ALA A 99 -27.10 6.00 -11.63
N HIS A 100 -27.13 6.77 -10.54
CA HIS A 100 -27.34 8.22 -10.51
C HIS A 100 -26.10 9.01 -10.06
N CYS A 101 -24.92 8.37 -10.09
CA CYS A 101 -23.63 9.00 -9.75
C CYS A 101 -23.55 9.53 -8.31
N ASP A 102 -24.21 8.84 -7.40
CA ASP A 102 -24.35 9.11 -5.97
C ASP A 102 -23.58 8.13 -5.08
N ASP A 103 -23.07 7.04 -5.65
CA ASP A 103 -22.28 6.03 -4.96
C ASP A 103 -20.77 6.15 -5.23
N VAL A 104 -20.00 5.31 -4.55
CA VAL A 104 -18.54 5.23 -4.70
C VAL A 104 -18.15 3.98 -5.46
N ALA A 105 -17.31 4.16 -6.49
CA ALA A 105 -16.81 3.11 -7.33
C ALA A 105 -15.93 2.12 -6.55
N ILE A 106 -15.94 0.85 -6.98
CA ILE A 106 -15.06 -0.19 -6.42
C ILE A 106 -13.60 0.18 -6.73
N GLN A 107 -12.82 0.40 -5.67
CA GLN A 107 -11.44 0.89 -5.78
C GLN A 107 -10.43 -0.21 -6.06
N CYS A 108 -10.72 -1.45 -5.67
CA CYS A 108 -9.83 -2.60 -5.82
C CYS A 108 -10.53 -3.71 -6.64
N PRO A 109 -10.68 -3.54 -7.97
CA PRO A 109 -11.45 -4.46 -8.81
C PRO A 109 -10.94 -5.90 -8.80
N GLU A 110 -9.64 -6.10 -8.54
CA GLU A 110 -9.00 -7.41 -8.37
C GLU A 110 -9.70 -8.30 -7.33
N TYR A 111 -10.33 -7.72 -6.31
CA TYR A 111 -11.02 -8.45 -5.24
C TYR A 111 -12.55 -8.41 -5.33
N LYS A 112 -13.12 -7.88 -6.41
CA LYS A 112 -14.57 -7.63 -6.51
C LYS A 112 -15.44 -8.86 -6.20
N ASP A 113 -14.97 -10.06 -6.54
CA ASP A 113 -15.73 -11.31 -6.41
C ASP A 113 -15.53 -11.98 -5.03
N ALA A 114 -14.46 -11.63 -4.31
CA ALA A 114 -14.14 -12.14 -2.98
C ALA A 114 -13.19 -11.18 -2.26
N ALA A 115 -13.74 -10.39 -1.33
CA ALA A 115 -13.01 -9.39 -0.57
C ALA A 115 -13.25 -9.49 0.93
N CYS A 116 -12.29 -8.98 1.70
CA CYS A 116 -12.40 -8.82 3.14
C CYS A 116 -12.81 -7.44 3.60
N CYS A 117 -12.99 -6.50 2.67
CA CYS A 117 -13.33 -5.14 2.99
C CYS A 117 -14.83 -4.86 2.83
N SER A 118 -15.33 -3.95 3.65
CA SER A 118 -16.68 -3.40 3.56
C SER A 118 -16.77 -2.28 2.51
N TRP A 119 -18.00 -1.90 2.16
CA TRP A 119 -18.22 -0.76 1.25
C TRP A 119 -17.77 0.57 1.90
N GLN A 120 -17.84 0.68 3.23
CA GLN A 120 -17.32 1.82 3.99
C GLN A 120 -15.79 1.92 3.87
N GLN A 121 -15.08 0.79 3.97
CA GLN A 121 -13.63 0.75 3.75
C GLN A 121 -13.27 1.11 2.31
N ASN A 122 -14.03 0.63 1.33
CA ASN A 122 -13.86 1.02 -0.07
C ASN A 122 -14.01 2.53 -0.26
N ARG A 123 -15.00 3.15 0.39
CA ARG A 123 -15.20 4.61 0.37
C ARG A 123 -14.01 5.37 0.96
N ALA A 124 -13.50 4.93 2.11
CA ALA A 124 -12.33 5.54 2.73
C ALA A 124 -11.08 5.42 1.84
N MET A 125 -10.87 4.25 1.23
CA MET A 125 -9.78 4.04 0.28
C MET A 125 -9.90 4.95 -0.96
N ALA A 126 -11.11 5.16 -1.49
CA ALA A 126 -11.31 6.02 -2.66
C ALA A 126 -10.81 7.45 -2.41
N ALA A 127 -11.08 8.00 -1.22
CA ALA A 127 -10.57 9.30 -0.82
C ALA A 127 -9.03 9.30 -0.69
N ASN A 128 -8.48 8.27 -0.06
CA ASN A 128 -7.03 8.14 0.16
C ASN A 128 -6.25 7.91 -1.15
N PHE A 129 -6.81 7.20 -2.13
CA PHE A 129 -6.16 6.94 -3.41
C PHE A 129 -6.01 8.21 -4.23
N LYS A 130 -6.94 9.16 -4.11
CA LYS A 130 -6.78 10.48 -4.71
C LYS A 130 -5.60 11.24 -4.10
N LEU A 131 -5.36 11.12 -2.79
CA LEU A 131 -4.16 11.72 -2.16
C LEU A 131 -2.89 11.03 -2.64
N ILE A 132 -2.87 9.69 -2.67
CA ILE A 132 -1.73 8.90 -3.16
C ILE A 132 -1.40 9.27 -4.62
N SER A 133 -2.40 9.42 -5.48
CA SER A 133 -2.16 9.83 -6.87
C SER A 133 -1.54 11.22 -6.93
N THR A 134 -1.99 12.20 -6.16
CA THR A 134 -1.39 13.54 -6.18
C THR A 134 0.05 13.57 -5.70
N VAL A 135 0.42 12.73 -4.73
CA VAL A 135 1.75 12.73 -4.10
C VAL A 135 2.76 11.90 -4.89
N PHE A 136 2.37 10.69 -5.30
CA PHE A 136 3.31 9.70 -5.84
C PHE A 136 3.27 9.59 -7.35
N SER A 137 2.23 10.10 -8.03
CA SER A 137 2.16 10.03 -9.50
C SER A 137 3.06 11.05 -10.18
N THR A 138 3.18 10.92 -11.49
CA THR A 138 3.86 11.88 -12.37
C THR A 138 3.33 13.30 -12.26
N ASP A 139 2.07 13.51 -11.87
CA ASP A 139 1.49 14.84 -11.68
C ASP A 139 2.10 15.59 -10.50
N GLY A 140 2.52 14.87 -9.47
CA GLY A 140 3.28 15.40 -8.34
C GLY A 140 4.80 15.43 -8.56
N GLY A 141 5.26 15.18 -9.79
CA GLY A 141 6.69 14.98 -10.10
C GLY A 141 7.23 13.61 -9.69
N GLY A 142 6.36 12.67 -9.34
CA GLY A 142 6.69 11.30 -8.95
C GLY A 142 6.65 10.30 -10.12
N CYS A 143 6.17 9.09 -9.83
CA CYS A 143 6.20 7.93 -10.70
C CYS A 143 4.86 7.16 -10.62
N ASP A 144 4.16 7.03 -11.74
CA ASP A 144 2.84 6.35 -11.78
C ASP A 144 2.93 4.89 -11.31
N ALA A 145 4.03 4.19 -11.58
CA ALA A 145 4.26 2.84 -11.05
C ALA A 145 4.34 2.82 -9.51
N CYS A 146 4.99 3.80 -8.90
CA CYS A 146 4.99 3.95 -7.44
C CYS A 146 3.59 4.16 -6.89
N ALA A 147 2.82 5.10 -7.47
CA ALA A 147 1.45 5.36 -7.05
C ALA A 147 0.58 4.09 -7.13
N VAL A 148 0.69 3.33 -8.23
CA VAL A 148 0.00 2.03 -8.38
C VAL A 148 0.41 1.05 -7.29
N ASN A 149 1.71 0.89 -7.04
CA ASN A 149 2.21 -0.07 -6.05
C ASN A 149 1.76 0.30 -4.63
N VAL A 150 1.71 1.59 -4.28
CA VAL A 150 1.18 2.05 -2.99
C VAL A 150 -0.33 1.79 -2.89
N MET A 151 -1.10 2.06 -3.95
CA MET A 151 -2.53 1.72 -3.95
C MET A 151 -2.77 0.21 -3.86
N ARG A 152 -1.95 -0.61 -4.54
CA ARG A 152 -2.01 -2.08 -4.45
C ARG A 152 -1.66 -2.60 -3.07
N LEU A 153 -0.68 -2.01 -2.38
CA LEU A 153 -0.39 -2.31 -0.97
C LEU A 153 -1.67 -2.17 -0.14
N TRP A 154 -2.34 -1.02 -0.23
CA TRP A 154 -3.55 -0.76 0.55
C TRP A 154 -4.73 -1.64 0.14
N CYS A 155 -4.93 -1.87 -1.17
CA CYS A 155 -5.92 -2.84 -1.64
C CYS A 155 -5.67 -4.24 -1.07
N GLY A 156 -4.42 -4.71 -1.09
CA GLY A 156 -4.06 -6.02 -0.54
C GLY A 156 -4.27 -6.10 0.98
N LEU A 157 -3.82 -5.09 1.72
CA LEU A 157 -3.96 -5.07 3.18
C LEU A 157 -5.42 -5.04 3.63
N VAL A 158 -6.27 -4.30 2.91
CA VAL A 158 -7.66 -4.05 3.32
C VAL A 158 -8.62 -5.08 2.74
N CYS A 159 -8.48 -5.43 1.47
CA CYS A 159 -9.48 -6.22 0.74
C CYS A 159 -9.07 -7.65 0.38
N SER A 160 -7.79 -8.05 0.52
CA SER A 160 -7.34 -9.37 0.08
C SER A 160 -8.18 -10.51 0.71
N PRO A 161 -8.65 -11.50 -0.07
CA PRO A 161 -9.38 -12.65 0.46
C PRO A 161 -8.51 -13.58 1.33
N SER A 162 -7.20 -13.39 1.30
CA SER A 162 -6.22 -14.13 2.11
C SER A 162 -5.60 -13.26 3.21
N GLN A 163 -6.32 -12.26 3.71
CA GLN A 163 -5.82 -11.34 4.74
C GLN A 163 -5.24 -12.07 5.96
N ALA A 164 -5.88 -13.15 6.41
CA ALA A 164 -5.42 -13.97 7.54
C ALA A 164 -4.11 -14.74 7.29
N ASP A 165 -3.59 -14.80 6.05
CA ASP A 165 -2.31 -15.45 5.73
C ASP A 165 -1.12 -14.57 6.11
N PHE A 166 -1.34 -13.26 6.25
CA PHE A 166 -0.30 -12.28 6.50
C PHE A 166 -0.65 -11.26 7.58
N MET A 167 -1.86 -11.30 8.14
CA MET A 167 -2.28 -10.46 9.27
C MET A 167 -2.66 -11.31 10.48
N GLU A 168 -2.06 -10.99 11.62
CA GLU A 168 -2.30 -11.65 12.91
C GLU A 168 -2.57 -10.61 14.01
N MET A 169 -3.41 -10.94 14.98
CA MET A 169 -3.63 -10.06 16.13
C MET A 169 -2.36 -9.96 16.99
N ALA A 170 -1.93 -8.74 17.32
CA ALA A 170 -0.75 -8.53 18.16
C ALA A 170 -1.02 -8.79 19.65
N LEU A 171 -2.28 -8.67 20.07
CA LEU A 171 -2.75 -8.90 21.42
C LEU A 171 -3.91 -9.91 21.39
N PRO A 172 -4.25 -10.57 22.52
CA PRO A 172 -5.45 -11.40 22.60
C PRO A 172 -6.70 -10.63 22.16
N TYR A 173 -7.62 -11.31 21.48
CA TYR A 173 -8.91 -10.72 21.06
C TYR A 173 -9.54 -9.92 22.21
N PRO A 174 -9.97 -8.66 22.00
CA PRO A 174 -10.18 -7.98 20.71
C PRO A 174 -8.95 -7.27 20.09
N SER A 175 -7.73 -7.57 20.55
CA SER A 175 -6.47 -6.93 20.11
C SER A 175 -6.47 -5.41 20.13
N VAL A 176 -7.23 -4.83 21.06
CA VAL A 176 -7.34 -3.38 21.24
C VAL A 176 -6.29 -2.91 22.22
N ASN A 177 -5.63 -1.80 21.90
CA ASN A 177 -4.77 -1.07 22.80
C ASN A 177 -5.04 0.45 22.73
N TYR A 178 -4.38 1.23 23.59
CA TYR A 178 -4.47 2.68 23.61
C TYR A 178 -3.07 3.30 23.47
N ARG A 179 -2.92 4.30 22.58
CA ARG A 179 -1.63 4.93 22.27
C ARG A 179 -1.78 6.44 22.06
N LEU A 180 -0.66 7.15 22.13
CA LEU A 180 -0.56 8.53 21.66
C LEU A 180 -0.66 8.55 20.12
N ASP A 181 -1.57 9.35 19.57
CA ASP A 181 -1.59 9.65 18.14
C ASP A 181 -0.43 10.60 17.81
N PRO A 182 0.59 10.16 17.04
CA PRO A 182 1.74 10.99 16.72
C PRO A 182 1.39 12.15 15.78
N MET A 183 0.25 12.10 15.08
CA MET A 183 -0.15 13.13 14.11
C MET A 183 -0.86 14.32 14.78
N THR A 184 -1.70 14.05 15.76
CA THR A 184 -2.48 15.09 16.45
C THR A 184 -1.98 15.41 17.86
N GLY A 185 -1.16 14.53 18.44
CA GLY A 185 -0.71 14.62 19.82
C GLY A 185 -1.79 14.25 20.85
N VAL A 186 -2.95 13.74 20.42
CA VAL A 186 -4.00 13.26 21.32
C VAL A 186 -3.56 11.94 21.96
N ASP A 187 -3.54 11.91 23.30
CA ASP A 187 -3.18 10.71 24.05
C ASP A 187 -4.37 9.75 24.21
N HIS A 188 -4.08 8.49 24.52
CA HIS A 188 -5.06 7.45 24.81
C HIS A 188 -6.06 7.18 23.66
N VAL A 189 -5.57 7.24 22.43
CA VAL A 189 -6.32 6.86 21.23
C VAL A 189 -6.43 5.35 21.12
N LYS A 190 -7.66 4.86 20.96
CA LYS A 190 -7.93 3.44 20.80
C LYS A 190 -7.49 2.95 19.42
N VAL A 191 -6.67 1.91 19.40
CA VAL A 191 -6.11 1.32 18.17
C VAL A 191 -6.29 -0.19 18.16
N LEU A 192 -6.55 -0.75 16.98
CA LEU A 192 -6.44 -2.17 16.70
C LEU A 192 -4.97 -2.50 16.39
N GLU A 193 -4.33 -3.36 17.19
CA GLU A 193 -2.95 -3.76 16.95
C GLU A 193 -2.86 -5.08 16.20
N MET A 194 -2.06 -5.12 15.14
CA MET A 194 -1.85 -6.33 14.34
C MET A 194 -0.39 -6.49 13.92
N HIS A 195 0.06 -7.73 13.79
CA HIS A 195 1.28 -8.09 13.06
C HIS A 195 0.94 -8.27 11.59
N VAL A 196 1.71 -7.63 10.71
CA VAL A 196 1.52 -7.72 9.27
C VAL A 196 2.83 -8.18 8.63
N ASN A 197 2.81 -9.35 8.00
CA ASN A 197 3.97 -9.94 7.35
C ASN A 197 3.95 -9.66 5.85
N LEU A 198 4.90 -8.85 5.36
CA LEU A 198 5.04 -8.55 3.94
C LEU A 198 6.20 -9.35 3.33
N SER A 199 6.04 -9.81 2.09
CA SER A 199 7.16 -10.44 1.38
C SER A 199 8.28 -9.42 1.11
N THR A 200 9.51 -9.91 1.20
CA THR A 200 10.71 -9.10 0.89
C THR A 200 10.72 -8.62 -0.57
N PRO A 201 10.42 -9.46 -1.60
CA PRO A 201 10.36 -9.00 -2.99
C PRO A 201 9.36 -7.88 -3.22
N PHE A 202 8.15 -7.98 -2.67
CA PHE A 202 7.13 -6.93 -2.76
C PHE A 202 7.64 -5.64 -2.11
N THR A 203 8.12 -5.73 -0.87
CA THR A 203 8.61 -4.58 -0.08
C THR A 203 9.73 -3.82 -0.79
N CYS A 204 10.73 -4.56 -1.28
CA CYS A 204 11.86 -3.97 -2.00
C CYS A 204 11.41 -3.37 -3.34
N GLY A 205 10.55 -4.06 -4.08
CA GLY A 205 10.04 -3.58 -5.38
C GLY A 205 9.21 -2.31 -5.25
N LEU A 206 8.30 -2.25 -4.27
CA LEU A 206 7.53 -1.06 -3.94
C LEU A 206 8.46 0.12 -3.62
N TYR A 207 9.41 -0.08 -2.70
CA TYR A 207 10.36 0.98 -2.34
C TYR A 207 11.21 1.42 -3.52
N ASP A 208 11.74 0.49 -4.31
CA ASP A 208 12.54 0.80 -5.50
C ASP A 208 11.79 1.65 -6.52
N SER A 209 10.48 1.45 -6.66
CA SER A 209 9.64 2.27 -7.54
C SER A 209 9.43 3.70 -7.01
N CYS A 210 9.55 3.90 -5.69
CA CYS A 210 9.19 5.14 -5.00
C CYS A 210 10.39 5.95 -4.49
N LYS A 211 11.57 5.36 -4.31
CA LYS A 211 12.70 5.95 -3.57
C LYS A 211 13.21 7.30 -4.09
N ASN A 212 13.05 7.56 -5.38
CA ASN A 212 13.47 8.82 -6.01
C ASN A 212 12.30 9.79 -6.25
N THR A 213 11.09 9.47 -5.77
CA THR A 213 9.99 10.43 -5.82
C THR A 213 10.29 11.64 -4.91
N PRO A 214 9.76 12.84 -5.20
CA PRO A 214 10.08 14.05 -4.44
C PRO A 214 9.88 13.91 -2.94
N LEU A 215 8.79 13.27 -2.49
CA LEU A 215 8.53 13.05 -1.07
C LEU A 215 9.56 12.12 -0.41
N VAL A 216 9.86 10.99 -1.05
CA VAL A 216 10.69 9.94 -0.46
C VAL A 216 12.17 10.34 -0.46
N SER A 217 12.63 10.95 -1.54
CA SER A 217 14.03 11.35 -1.71
C SER A 217 14.51 12.40 -0.71
N VAL A 218 13.62 13.30 -0.26
CA VAL A 218 13.98 14.39 0.67
C VAL A 218 13.71 14.07 2.13
N THR A 219 12.94 13.00 2.42
CA THR A 219 12.54 12.66 3.79
C THR A 219 13.43 11.56 4.36
N GLU A 220 14.27 11.89 5.34
CA GLU A 220 15.22 10.95 5.95
C GLU A 220 14.57 9.64 6.45
N ALA A 221 13.39 9.75 7.07
CA ALA A 221 12.65 8.58 7.59
C ALA A 221 12.22 7.60 6.48
N LEU A 222 12.16 8.04 5.22
CA LEU A 222 11.68 7.25 4.08
C LEU A 222 12.82 6.65 3.24
N LYS A 223 14.10 6.86 3.60
CA LYS A 223 15.27 6.41 2.82
C LYS A 223 15.54 4.90 2.83
N SER A 224 14.65 4.10 3.42
CA SER A 224 14.72 2.64 3.38
C SER A 224 13.33 2.06 3.13
N SER A 225 13.26 0.84 2.60
CA SER A 225 12.00 0.14 2.38
C SER A 225 11.21 -0.06 3.68
N VAL A 226 11.90 -0.38 4.76
CA VAL A 226 11.33 -0.52 6.11
C VAL A 226 10.84 0.84 6.62
N GLY A 227 11.64 1.90 6.51
CA GLY A 227 11.25 3.24 6.93
C GLY A 227 10.05 3.78 6.16
N PHE A 228 10.06 3.60 4.83
CA PHE A 228 8.94 3.96 3.96
C PHE A 228 7.65 3.25 4.37
N LEU A 229 7.68 1.93 4.55
CA LEU A 229 6.50 1.17 4.93
C LEU A 229 6.04 1.43 6.37
N ASN A 230 6.97 1.60 7.31
CA ASN A 230 6.64 2.01 8.67
C ASN A 230 5.96 3.38 8.68
N TYR A 231 6.39 4.31 7.83
CA TYR A 231 5.70 5.58 7.67
C TYR A 231 4.29 5.37 7.10
N GLN A 232 4.13 4.59 6.02
CA GLN A 232 2.81 4.28 5.47
C GLN A 232 1.89 3.65 6.53
N ALA A 233 2.39 2.72 7.34
CA ALA A 233 1.63 2.14 8.44
C ALA A 233 1.32 3.19 9.52
N GLN A 234 2.30 3.95 9.99
CA GLN A 234 2.08 4.89 11.09
C GLN A 234 1.15 6.05 10.70
N THR A 235 1.40 6.72 9.57
CA THR A 235 0.56 7.85 9.15
C THR A 235 -0.72 7.41 8.46
N GLY A 236 -0.69 6.27 7.75
CA GLY A 236 -1.83 5.77 6.99
C GLY A 236 -2.78 4.86 7.77
N SER A 237 -2.36 4.28 8.91
CA SER A 237 -3.21 3.39 9.72
C SER A 237 -3.54 3.95 11.11
N ILE A 238 -2.61 4.64 11.79
CA ILE A 238 -2.84 5.11 13.18
C ILE A 238 -3.88 6.22 13.23
N GLY A 239 -3.89 7.13 12.25
CA GLY A 239 -4.93 8.15 12.10
C GLY A 239 -6.35 7.59 11.86
N HIS A 240 -6.46 6.27 11.64
CA HIS A 240 -7.71 5.55 11.44
C HIS A 240 -7.92 4.41 12.46
N GLY A 241 -7.25 4.49 13.61
CA GLY A 241 -7.45 3.53 14.70
C GLY A 241 -6.81 2.16 14.47
N GLN A 242 -5.77 2.06 13.63
CA GLN A 242 -5.00 0.83 13.42
C GLN A 242 -3.52 1.04 13.69
N PHE A 243 -2.87 0.11 14.38
CA PHE A 243 -1.43 0.07 14.57
C PHE A 243 -0.87 -1.24 14.01
N MET A 244 -0.13 -1.15 12.91
CA MET A 244 0.47 -2.32 12.26
C MET A 244 1.94 -2.48 12.65
N HIS A 245 2.27 -3.60 13.26
CA HIS A 245 3.64 -4.07 13.47
C HIS A 245 4.10 -4.80 12.21
N LEU A 246 4.86 -4.11 11.37
CA LEU A 246 5.34 -4.68 10.11
C LEU A 246 6.49 -5.66 10.33
N GLY A 247 6.29 -6.90 9.90
CA GLY A 247 7.31 -7.93 9.76
C GLY A 247 7.67 -8.13 8.29
N PHE A 248 8.95 -8.34 8.01
CA PHE A 248 9.45 -8.59 6.64
C PHE A 248 9.86 -10.05 6.53
N GLY A 249 9.00 -10.85 5.90
CA GLY A 249 9.17 -12.29 5.76
C GLY A 249 10.04 -12.67 4.56
N ARG A 250 10.77 -13.79 4.70
CA ARG A 250 11.46 -14.47 3.59
C ARG A 250 10.56 -15.46 2.83
N LYS A 251 9.42 -15.85 3.40
CA LYS A 251 8.43 -16.64 2.65
C LYS A 251 7.83 -15.75 1.57
N GLU A 252 8.04 -16.12 0.32
CA GLU A 252 7.54 -15.37 -0.84
C GLU A 252 6.01 -15.37 -0.91
N ASP A 253 5.35 -16.34 -0.27
CA ASP A 253 3.89 -16.47 -0.28
C ASP A 253 3.17 -15.42 0.59
N PHE A 254 3.86 -14.74 1.50
CA PHE A 254 3.26 -13.70 2.33
C PHE A 254 3.03 -12.43 1.51
N PHE A 255 1.77 -12.02 1.32
CA PHE A 255 1.46 -10.81 0.56
C PHE A 255 2.07 -10.83 -0.86
N ASN A 256 1.65 -11.82 -1.65
CA ASN A 256 2.14 -12.04 -3.00
C ASN A 256 1.36 -11.18 -4.02
N HIS A 257 1.74 -9.91 -4.14
CA HIS A 257 1.16 -8.96 -5.09
C HIS A 257 2.18 -8.57 -6.16
N SER A 258 1.70 -8.39 -7.39
CA SER A 258 2.55 -7.93 -8.48
C SER A 258 2.97 -6.47 -8.28
N ILE A 259 4.26 -6.21 -8.50
CA ILE A 259 4.86 -4.88 -8.43
C ILE A 259 5.18 -4.38 -9.83
N LEU A 260 4.74 -3.17 -10.14
CA LEU A 260 5.17 -2.44 -11.33
C LEU A 260 6.58 -1.89 -11.12
N LYS A 261 7.51 -2.27 -11.98
CA LYS A 261 8.85 -1.68 -11.99
C LYS A 261 8.78 -0.26 -12.56
N CYS A 262 9.59 0.67 -12.05
CA CYS A 262 9.50 2.07 -12.48
C CYS A 262 10.06 2.31 -13.90
N ASP A 263 10.95 1.45 -14.38
CA ASP A 263 11.59 1.53 -15.70
C ASP A 263 10.76 0.93 -16.83
N ASN A 264 9.99 -0.11 -16.55
CA ASN A 264 9.08 -0.70 -17.54
C ASN A 264 7.90 -1.37 -16.86
N TYR A 265 6.72 -0.82 -17.11
CA TYR A 265 5.43 -1.36 -16.65
C TYR A 265 4.46 -1.53 -17.82
N SER A 266 4.96 -1.93 -18.99
CA SER A 266 4.16 -2.10 -20.20
C SER A 266 3.06 -3.17 -20.07
N GLU A 267 3.17 -4.07 -19.09
CA GLU A 267 2.14 -5.07 -18.78
C GLU A 267 0.76 -4.47 -18.51
N VAL A 268 0.70 -3.22 -18.00
CA VAL A 268 -0.55 -2.50 -17.75
C VAL A 268 -1.34 -2.18 -19.02
N ALA A 269 -0.73 -2.28 -20.21
CA ALA A 269 -1.45 -2.16 -21.48
C ALA A 269 -2.34 -3.38 -21.77
N THR A 270 -2.11 -4.49 -21.08
CA THR A 270 -2.92 -5.70 -21.22
C THR A 270 -4.29 -5.48 -20.57
N PRO A 271 -5.42 -5.74 -21.25
CA PRO A 271 -6.76 -5.45 -20.72
C PRO A 271 -7.04 -6.06 -19.34
N ASN A 272 -6.62 -7.31 -19.11
CA ASN A 272 -6.84 -7.99 -17.82
C ASN A 272 -6.02 -7.35 -16.69
N VAL A 273 -4.78 -6.96 -16.97
CA VAL A 273 -3.90 -6.30 -15.99
C VAL A 273 -4.45 -4.91 -15.68
N PHE A 274 -4.82 -4.15 -16.71
CA PHE A 274 -5.42 -2.82 -16.57
C PHE A 274 -6.70 -2.86 -15.73
N ALA A 275 -7.62 -3.78 -16.03
CA ALA A 275 -8.90 -3.90 -15.33
C ALA A 275 -8.73 -4.31 -13.86
N ALA A 276 -7.65 -5.01 -13.51
CA ALA A 276 -7.32 -5.38 -12.13
C ALA A 276 -6.64 -4.24 -11.34
N LEU A 277 -6.15 -3.19 -12.01
CA LEU A 277 -5.54 -2.06 -11.31
C LEU A 277 -6.55 -1.34 -10.43
N PRO A 278 -6.09 -0.73 -9.31
CA PRO A 278 -6.91 0.18 -8.54
C PRO A 278 -7.56 1.23 -9.44
N LEU A 279 -8.84 1.55 -9.22
CA LEU A 279 -9.58 2.37 -10.18
C LEU A 279 -8.94 3.75 -10.38
N GLN A 280 -8.48 4.38 -9.30
CA GLN A 280 -7.75 5.64 -9.38
C GLN A 280 -6.43 5.52 -10.17
N ALA A 281 -5.78 4.35 -10.14
CA ALA A 281 -4.55 4.09 -10.86
C ALA A 281 -4.77 4.01 -12.39
N GLN A 282 -5.95 3.56 -12.82
CA GLN A 282 -6.34 3.50 -14.23
C GLN A 282 -6.42 4.91 -14.87
N LEU A 283 -6.55 5.96 -14.06
CA LEU A 283 -6.64 7.35 -14.49
C LEU A 283 -5.30 8.09 -14.52
N LEU A 284 -4.22 7.45 -14.05
CA LEU A 284 -2.89 8.06 -14.05
C LEU A 284 -2.42 8.29 -15.49
N LYS A 285 -1.71 9.40 -15.73
CA LYS A 285 -1.41 9.88 -17.09
C LYS A 285 -0.67 8.86 -17.94
N SER A 286 0.34 8.18 -17.39
CA SER A 286 1.10 7.18 -18.13
C SER A 286 0.34 5.86 -18.27
N ILE A 287 -0.69 5.61 -17.45
CA ILE A 287 -1.48 4.39 -17.46
C ILE A 287 -2.65 4.52 -18.43
N ALA A 288 -3.46 5.58 -18.28
CA ALA A 288 -4.69 5.83 -19.02
C ALA A 288 -4.48 6.05 -20.53
N LYS A 289 -3.36 6.69 -20.90
CA LYS A 289 -3.06 6.99 -22.30
C LYS A 289 -2.35 5.82 -22.97
N ALA A 290 -2.90 5.34 -24.10
CA ALA A 290 -2.33 4.21 -24.83
C ALA A 290 -0.95 4.51 -25.45
N ASP A 291 -0.73 5.75 -25.86
CA ASP A 291 0.50 6.26 -26.50
C ASP A 291 1.56 6.73 -25.50
N ALA A 292 1.21 6.89 -24.22
CA ALA A 292 2.16 7.32 -23.21
C ALA A 292 3.19 6.22 -22.90
N PRO A 293 4.48 6.58 -22.75
CA PRO A 293 5.52 5.62 -22.44
C PRO A 293 5.27 5.01 -21.04
N LYS A 294 5.27 3.68 -20.96
CA LYS A 294 5.02 2.90 -19.73
C LYS A 294 6.29 2.79 -18.87
N GLN A 295 6.88 3.97 -18.59
CA GLN A 295 8.07 4.15 -17.76
C GLN A 295 7.94 5.46 -16.97
N CYS A 296 8.57 5.54 -15.81
CA CYS A 296 8.58 6.76 -15.02
C CYS A 296 9.62 7.77 -15.55
N PRO A 297 9.47 9.07 -15.26
CA PRO A 297 10.49 10.06 -15.57
C PRO A 297 11.83 9.71 -14.89
N CYS A 298 12.95 9.96 -15.56
CA CYS A 298 14.30 9.70 -15.03
C CYS A 298 14.54 10.34 -13.64
N ALA A 299 13.99 11.53 -13.40
CA ALA A 299 14.06 12.21 -12.10
C ALA A 299 13.40 11.42 -10.95
N ALA A 300 12.36 10.62 -11.24
CA ALA A 300 11.64 9.81 -10.27
C ALA A 300 12.04 8.32 -10.31
N CYS A 301 12.79 7.89 -11.34
CA CYS A 301 13.28 6.53 -11.51
C CYS A 301 14.60 6.54 -12.28
N HIS A 302 15.72 6.31 -11.57
CA HIS A 302 17.05 6.31 -12.19
C HIS A 302 17.21 5.22 -13.25
N LYS A 303 16.52 4.08 -13.08
CA LYS A 303 16.53 2.98 -14.06
C LYS A 303 15.91 3.38 -15.41
N SER A 304 15.09 4.44 -15.43
CA SER A 304 14.52 5.01 -16.66
C SER A 304 15.46 6.01 -17.36
N CYS A 305 16.59 6.37 -16.74
CA CYS A 305 17.59 7.22 -17.37
C CYS A 305 18.35 6.39 -18.41
N SER A 306 18.14 6.68 -19.69
CA SER A 306 19.05 6.18 -20.74
C SER A 306 20.48 6.66 -20.44
N ASN A 307 21.49 5.81 -20.69
CA ASN A 307 22.93 6.14 -20.66
C ASN A 307 23.30 7.19 -21.74
N SER A 308 22.57 8.30 -21.83
CA SER A 308 22.91 9.43 -22.68
C SER A 308 24.01 10.20 -21.97
N SER A 309 25.23 9.87 -22.37
CA SER A 309 26.49 10.47 -21.98
C SER A 309 26.59 11.95 -22.38
N THR A 310 25.82 12.83 -21.74
CA THR A 310 26.13 14.26 -21.72
C THR A 310 25.80 14.87 -20.35
N HIS A 311 26.85 15.00 -19.55
CA HIS A 311 27.03 15.89 -18.39
C HIS A 311 26.59 15.53 -16.97
N ILE A 312 25.82 14.47 -16.69
CA ILE A 312 25.55 14.09 -15.29
C ILE A 312 25.72 12.58 -15.10
N THR A 313 26.92 12.18 -14.69
CA THR A 313 27.15 10.86 -14.08
C THR A 313 26.63 10.89 -12.65
N LEU A 314 25.46 10.30 -12.44
CA LEU A 314 24.96 9.97 -11.11
C LEU A 314 25.85 8.88 -10.51
N LEU A 315 26.67 9.23 -9.52
CA LEU A 315 27.38 8.24 -8.71
C LEU A 315 26.36 7.57 -7.77
N GLU A 316 26.16 6.26 -7.95
CA GLU A 316 25.27 5.44 -7.11
C GLU A 316 25.76 5.29 -5.66
N ASN A 317 26.99 5.73 -5.36
CA ASN A 317 27.55 5.70 -4.02
C ASN A 317 27.66 7.13 -3.49
N PRO A 318 27.12 7.42 -2.29
CA PRO A 318 27.47 8.65 -1.60
C PRO A 318 29.00 8.70 -1.48
N ILE A 319 29.59 9.88 -1.67
CA ILE A 319 31.02 10.11 -1.52
C ILE A 319 31.41 9.49 -0.17
N SER A 320 32.28 8.47 -0.19
CA SER A 320 32.74 7.83 1.04
C SER A 320 33.29 8.93 1.95
N PRO A 321 33.11 8.87 3.29
CA PRO A 321 33.74 9.83 4.20
C PRO A 321 35.28 9.88 4.04
N TRP A 322 35.86 8.89 3.37
CA TRP A 322 37.28 8.80 3.03
C TRP A 322 37.65 9.28 1.63
N GLN A 323 36.67 9.54 0.74
CA GLN A 323 36.93 10.14 -0.56
C GLN A 323 37.24 11.64 -0.36
N GLY A 324 38.53 11.96 -0.41
CA GLY A 324 39.09 13.27 -0.07
C GLY A 324 40.08 13.23 1.10
N PHE A 325 40.14 12.11 1.84
CA PHE A 325 41.13 11.89 2.89
C PHE A 325 42.41 11.28 2.30
N ASP A 326 43.42 12.12 2.07
CA ASP A 326 44.75 11.65 1.70
C ASP A 326 45.47 11.11 2.94
N GLY A 327 45.28 9.81 3.20
CA GLY A 327 45.90 9.12 4.33
C GLY A 327 47.43 9.22 4.34
N THR A 328 48.05 9.35 3.17
CA THR A 328 49.50 9.55 3.02
C THR A 328 49.93 10.92 3.52
N LEU A 329 49.22 11.98 3.11
CA LEU A 329 49.48 13.34 3.57
C LEU A 329 49.28 13.46 5.08
N VAL A 330 48.17 12.91 5.60
CA VAL A 330 47.87 12.95 7.03
C VAL A 330 48.92 12.18 7.83
N ALA A 331 49.30 10.97 7.40
CA ALA A 331 50.35 10.20 8.06
C ALA A 331 51.70 10.92 8.04
N ALA A 332 52.07 11.55 6.93
CA ALA A 332 53.31 12.31 6.81
C ALA A 332 53.36 13.51 7.76
N VAL A 333 52.28 14.29 7.85
CA VAL A 333 52.19 15.46 8.73
C VAL A 333 52.25 15.04 10.21
N TYR A 334 51.45 14.06 10.63
CA TYR A 334 51.45 13.61 12.03
C TYR A 334 52.76 12.92 12.42
N SER A 335 53.39 12.17 11.52
CA SER A 335 54.72 11.60 11.76
C SER A 335 55.79 12.68 11.90
N GLY A 336 55.73 13.72 11.07
CA GLY A 336 56.63 14.88 11.16
C GLY A 336 56.49 15.61 12.49
N ILE A 337 55.26 15.85 12.96
CA ILE A 337 54.98 16.46 14.27
C ILE A 337 55.52 15.58 15.40
N ALA A 338 55.31 14.27 15.35
CA ALA A 338 55.80 13.34 16.36
C ALA A 338 57.35 13.33 16.42
N VAL A 339 58.03 13.31 15.27
CA VAL A 339 59.50 13.37 15.22
C VAL A 339 60.01 14.71 15.77
N PHE A 340 59.42 15.84 15.35
CA PHE A 340 59.83 17.16 15.83
C PHE A 340 59.63 17.33 17.33
N THR A 341 58.48 16.89 17.86
CA THR A 341 58.22 16.93 19.31
C THR A 341 59.17 16.04 20.09
N THR A 342 59.53 14.87 19.55
CA THR A 342 60.50 13.97 20.18
C THR A 342 61.91 14.57 20.19
N ILE A 343 62.33 15.22 19.09
CA ILE A 343 63.62 15.92 18.99
C ILE A 343 63.65 17.10 19.96
N LEU A 344 62.61 17.93 19.99
CA LEU A 344 62.53 19.08 20.90
C LEU A 344 62.56 18.63 22.37
N TYR A 345 61.85 17.54 22.71
CA TYR A 345 61.87 16.95 24.04
C TYR A 345 63.27 16.44 24.42
N TRP A 346 63.96 15.76 23.49
CA TRP A 346 65.33 15.28 23.71
C TRP A 346 66.32 16.43 23.90
N CYS A 347 66.27 17.46 23.05
CA CYS A 347 67.14 18.63 23.16
C CYS A 347 66.87 19.47 24.41
N HIS A 348 65.62 19.51 24.90
CA HIS A 348 65.29 20.14 26.17
C HIS A 348 65.78 19.33 27.38
N ARG A 349 65.80 18.00 27.29
CA ARG A 349 66.26 17.12 28.38
C ARG A 349 67.80 17.03 28.47
N SER A 350 68.50 17.29 27.37
CA SER A 350 69.97 17.27 27.30
C SER A 350 70.65 18.60 27.64
N LYS A 351 69.87 19.61 28.05
CA LYS A 351 70.36 20.84 28.68
C LYS A 351 70.12 20.74 30.18
#